data_AF-A0A1B6IXS0-F1
#
_entry.id   AF-A0A1B6IXS0-F1
#
_cell.length_a   1.000
_cell.length_b   1.000
_cell.length_c   1.000
_cell.angle_alpha   90.00
_cell.angle_beta   90.00
_cell.angle_gamma   90.00
#
_symmetry.space_group_name_H-M   'P 1'
#
loop_
_entity.id
_entity.type
_entity.pdbx_description
1 polymer ?
#
loop_
_entity_poly.entity_id
_entity_poly.type
_entity_poly.pdbx_seq_one_letter_code
_entity_poly.pdbx_strand_id
1 'polypeptide(L)'
;MICLCYTNNNKMGSLDNAVITGFICRLCSEMSRFVIHIYGEEGARLQLAKKINEYLPINVHFDDPLPKTVCSRCISKLELQHELIERCKKTNYGLHGRTRSVPT
;
A
#
# COMPACT_ATOMS: atom_id res chain seq x y z
N MET A 1 16.77 -15.50 3.20
CA MET A 1 17.62 -15.42 4.40
C MET A 1 19.07 -15.54 3.99
N ILE A 2 19.65 -14.50 3.38
CA ILE A 2 21.10 -14.46 3.13
C ILE A 2 21.55 -13.00 3.27
N CYS A 3 22.29 -12.75 4.34
CA CYS A 3 23.11 -11.56 4.53
C CYS A 3 24.50 -11.92 4.00
N LEU A 4 24.92 -11.34 2.88
CA LEU A 4 26.32 -11.44 2.44
C LEU A 4 27.03 -10.16 2.85
N CYS A 5 27.51 -10.11 4.10
CA CYS A 5 28.56 -9.18 4.48
C CYS A 5 29.89 -9.76 3.96
N TYR A 6 30.40 -9.22 2.86
CA TYR A 6 31.75 -9.50 2.40
C TYR A 6 32.72 -8.60 3.18
N THR A 7 33.21 -9.05 4.33
CA THR A 7 34.18 -8.28 5.14
C THR A 7 35.60 -8.77 4.83
N ASN A 8 36.36 -7.99 4.03
CA ASN A 8 37.80 -8.16 3.91
C ASN A 8 38.51 -7.19 4.87
N ASN A 9 39.24 -7.78 5.83
CA ASN A 9 40.29 -7.21 6.69
C ASN A 9 40.10 -5.82 7.34
N ASN A 10 39.99 -5.85 8.67
CA ASN A 10 40.63 -4.95 9.63
C ASN A 10 40.21 -3.45 9.70
N LYS A 11 38.91 -3.14 9.72
CA LYS A 11 38.39 -1.88 10.32
C LYS A 11 37.13 -2.13 11.15
N MET A 12 37.12 -1.53 12.33
CA MET A 12 35.99 -1.39 13.25
C MET A 12 34.69 -1.10 12.48
N GLY A 13 33.62 -1.84 12.78
CA GLY A 13 32.37 -1.88 12.01
C GLY A 13 31.77 -0.50 11.73
N SER A 14 31.87 -0.06 10.48
CA SER A 14 31.11 1.07 9.94
C SER A 14 29.80 0.52 9.38
N LEU A 15 28.66 1.07 9.85
CA LEU A 15 27.33 0.82 9.29
C LEU A 15 27.08 1.66 8.03
N ASP A 16 28.07 2.44 7.56
CA ASP A 16 27.89 3.41 6.47
C ASP A 16 27.56 2.71 5.14
N ASN A 17 27.83 1.41 5.04
CA ASN A 17 27.49 0.55 3.90
C ASN A 17 26.52 -0.60 4.26
N ALA A 18 25.87 -0.55 5.42
CA ALA A 18 24.93 -1.59 5.81
C ALA A 18 23.69 -1.55 4.90
N VAL A 19 23.52 -2.60 4.08
CA VAL A 19 22.31 -2.78 3.27
C VAL A 19 21.11 -2.86 4.21
N ILE A 20 20.14 -1.95 4.01
CA ILE A 20 18.87 -1.99 4.73
C ILE A 20 18.16 -3.28 4.33
N THR A 21 18.09 -4.26 5.23
CA THR A 21 17.28 -5.46 5.02
C THR A 21 15.81 -5.06 5.12
N GLY A 22 15.09 -5.10 4.00
CA GLY A 22 13.70 -4.70 3.90
C GLY A 22 13.03 -5.36 2.71
N PHE A 23 11.71 -5.23 2.65
CA PHE A 23 10.89 -5.72 1.54
C PHE A 23 10.51 -4.57 0.62
N ILE A 24 10.35 -4.88 -0.67
CA ILE A 24 9.94 -3.90 -1.67
C ILE A 24 8.42 -3.70 -1.58
N CYS A 25 7.97 -2.45 -1.52
CA CYS A 25 6.57 -2.09 -1.59
C CYS A 25 6.05 -2.16 -3.02
N ARG A 26 4.93 -2.84 -3.26
CA ARG A 26 4.30 -2.94 -4.60
C ARG A 26 3.80 -1.60 -5.14
N LEU A 27 3.43 -0.66 -4.26
CA LEU A 27 2.79 0.60 -4.66
C LEU A 27 3.78 1.72 -4.97
N CYS A 28 4.94 1.75 -4.30
CA CYS A 28 5.94 2.80 -4.49
C CYS A 28 7.32 2.29 -4.90
N SER A 29 7.52 0.97 -5.01
CA SER A 29 8.80 0.33 -5.34
C SER A 29 9.96 0.64 -4.39
N GLU A 30 9.69 1.26 -3.25
CA GLU A 30 10.68 1.55 -2.21
C GLU A 30 10.87 0.37 -1.27
N MET A 31 12.10 0.21 -0.77
CA MET A 31 12.39 -0.74 0.31
C MET A 31 11.89 -0.21 1.65
N SER A 32 11.22 -1.08 2.41
CA SER A 32 10.77 -0.77 3.76
C SER A 32 11.01 -1.94 4.70
N ARG A 33 11.40 -1.62 5.95
CA ARG A 33 11.50 -2.61 7.03
C ARG A 33 10.14 -3.10 7.50
N PHE A 34 9.10 -2.28 7.32
CA PHE A 34 7.75 -2.56 7.78
C PHE A 34 6.80 -2.61 6.59
N VAL A 35 6.43 -3.83 6.21
CA VAL A 35 5.46 -4.10 5.14
C VAL A 35 4.39 -5.06 5.63
N ILE A 36 3.21 -4.97 5.02
CA ILE A 36 2.10 -5.90 5.21
C ILE A 36 1.92 -6.68 3.90
N HIS A 37 1.69 -7.98 4.01
CA HIS A 37 1.33 -8.82 2.88
C HIS A 37 -0.11 -8.54 2.45
N ILE A 38 -0.33 -8.26 1.16
CA ILE A 38 -1.64 -7.92 0.57
C ILE A 38 -2.67 -9.02 0.84
N TYR A 39 -2.25 -10.28 0.75
CA TYR A 39 -3.08 -11.47 0.98
C TYR A 39 -2.78 -12.17 2.30
N GLY A 40 -2.02 -11.53 3.20
CA GLY A 40 -1.86 -12.00 4.57
C GLY A 40 -3.10 -11.66 5.41
N GLU A 41 -3.13 -12.15 6.65
CA GLU A 41 -4.22 -11.90 7.60
C GLU A 41 -4.54 -10.40 7.75
N GLU A 42 -3.50 -9.60 8.01
CA GLU A 42 -3.66 -8.15 8.17
C GLU A 42 -4.07 -7.45 6.87
N GLY A 43 -3.57 -7.92 5.72
CA GLY A 43 -3.96 -7.39 4.42
C GLY A 43 -5.41 -7.70 4.07
N ALA A 44 -5.91 -8.88 4.45
CA ALA A 44 -7.31 -9.27 4.32
C ALA A 44 -8.21 -8.43 5.25
N ARG A 45 -7.79 -8.22 6.50
CA ARG A 45 -8.51 -7.37 7.48
C ARG A 45 -8.68 -5.94 6.98
N LEU A 46 -7.64 -5.36 6.38
CA LEU A 46 -7.65 -4.03 5.79
C LEU A 46 -8.26 -3.97 4.37
N GLN A 47 -8.58 -5.13 3.79
CA GLN A 47 -9.09 -5.29 2.43
C GLN A 47 -8.17 -4.65 1.37
N LEU A 48 -6.84 -4.77 1.54
CA LEU A 48 -5.86 -4.09 0.70
C LEU A 48 -6.02 -4.42 -0.79
N ALA A 49 -6.18 -5.70 -1.14
CA ALA A 49 -6.34 -6.13 -2.53
C ALA A 49 -7.55 -5.47 -3.21
N LYS A 50 -8.69 -5.42 -2.51
CA LYS A 50 -9.92 -4.79 -3.00
C LYS A 50 -9.72 -3.29 -3.22
N LYS A 51 -9.20 -2.58 -2.20
CA LYS A 51 -9.00 -1.12 -2.26
C LYS A 51 -7.99 -0.72 -3.35
N ILE A 52 -6.92 -1.51 -3.53
CA ILE A 52 -5.94 -1.28 -4.60
C ILE A 52 -6.62 -1.39 -5.96
N ASN A 53 -7.33 -2.50 -6.21
CA ASN A 53 -7.99 -2.74 -7.51
C ASN A 53 -9.16 -1.79 -7.78
N GLU A 54 -9.81 -1.26 -6.74
CA GLU A 54 -10.93 -0.31 -6.88
C GLU A 54 -10.45 1.12 -7.14
N TYR A 55 -9.33 1.54 -6.52
CA TYR A 55 -8.93 2.95 -6.49
C TYR A 55 -7.68 3.30 -7.28
N LEU A 56 -6.84 2.33 -7.58
CA LEU A 56 -5.60 2.54 -8.32
C LEU A 56 -5.71 1.93 -9.72
N PRO A 57 -5.01 2.48 -10.73
CA PRO A 57 -5.00 1.94 -12.08
C PRO A 57 -4.12 0.67 -12.21
N ILE A 58 -3.98 -0.09 -11.13
CA ILE A 58 -3.19 -1.32 -11.09
C ILE A 58 -4.06 -2.45 -10.56
N ASN A 59 -3.87 -3.64 -11.12
CA ASN A 59 -4.50 -4.85 -10.61
C ASN A 59 -3.47 -5.70 -9.88
N VAL A 60 -3.82 -6.13 -8.68
CA VAL A 60 -3.07 -7.10 -7.89
C VAL A 60 -3.84 -8.42 -7.85
N HIS A 61 -3.16 -9.50 -8.22
CA HIS A 61 -3.68 -10.86 -8.17
C HIS A 61 -2.84 -11.77 -7.27
N PHE A 62 -3.52 -12.80 -6.72
CA PHE A 62 -2.87 -13.79 -5.86
C PHE A 62 -1.80 -14.57 -6.62
N ASP A 63 -1.95 -14.77 -7.93
CA ASP A 63 -0.99 -15.52 -8.75
C ASP A 63 0.15 -14.66 -9.34
N ASP A 64 0.18 -13.35 -9.05
CA ASP A 64 1.22 -12.47 -9.61
C ASP A 64 2.64 -12.86 -9.14
N PRO A 65 3.65 -12.89 -10.02
CA PRO A 65 5.05 -13.16 -9.63
C PRO A 65 5.72 -11.99 -8.89
N LEU A 66 5.00 -10.88 -8.71
CA LEU A 66 5.51 -9.64 -8.16
C LEU A 66 5.39 -9.57 -6.62
N PRO A 67 6.15 -8.69 -5.95
CA PRO A 67 6.10 -8.54 -4.49
C PRO A 67 4.68 -8.29 -3.99
N LYS A 68 4.19 -9.14 -3.09
CA LYS A 68 2.84 -9.07 -2.53
C LYS A 68 2.81 -8.28 -1.21
N THR A 69 3.67 -7.27 -1.10
CA THR A 69 3.93 -6.50 0.13
C THR A 69 3.71 -5.02 -0.09
N VAL A 70 3.14 -4.33 0.91
CA VAL A 70 2.87 -2.89 0.87
C VAL A 70 3.40 -2.25 2.14
N CYS A 71 4.11 -1.12 2.02
CA CYS A 71 4.61 -0.38 3.17
C CYS A 71 3.50 0.44 3.85
N SER A 72 3.69 0.74 5.13
CA SER A 72 2.73 1.50 5.94
C SER A 72 2.33 2.84 5.33
N ARG A 73 3.29 3.57 4.74
CA ARG A 73 3.04 4.88 4.09
C ARG A 73 2.02 4.78 2.96
N CYS A 74 2.13 3.75 2.13
CA CYS A 74 1.19 3.55 1.03
C CYS A 74 -0.19 3.11 1.53
N ILE A 75 -0.23 2.29 2.60
CA ILE A 75 -1.50 1.89 3.24
C ILE A 75 -2.23 3.12 3.79
N SER A 76 -1.55 4.01 4.52
CA SER A 76 -2.18 5.22 5.05
C SER A 76 -2.77 6.12 3.95
N LYS A 77 -2.08 6.26 2.82
CA LYS A 77 -2.60 7.01 1.67
C LYS A 77 -3.82 6.33 1.05
N LEU A 78 -3.78 5.01 0.91
CA LEU A 78 -4.88 4.23 0.37
C LEU A 78 -6.14 4.33 1.25
N GLU A 79 -5.99 4.29 2.58
CA GLU A 79 -7.09 4.49 3.52
C GLU A 79 -7.69 5.89 3.43
N LEU A 80 -6.84 6.92 3.35
CA LEU A 80 -7.30 8.30 3.19
C LEU A 80 -8.11 8.47 1.89
N GLN A 81 -7.63 7.88 0.79
CA GLN A 81 -8.33 7.90 -0.49
C GLN A 81 -9.66 7.14 -0.43
N HIS A 82 -9.68 5.97 0.20
CA HIS A 82 -10.91 5.20 0.43
C HIS A 82 -11.94 6.01 1.20
N GLU A 83 -11.54 6.64 2.31
CA GLU A 83 -12.42 7.44 3.13
C GLU A 83 -13.00 8.63 2.36
N LEU A 84 -12.16 9.35 1.61
CA LEU A 84 -12.61 10.46 0.77
C LEU A 84 -13.64 10.00 -0.27
N ILE A 85 -13.38 8.90 -0.96
CA ILE A 85 -14.28 8.36 -1.98
C ILE A 85 -15.61 7.92 -1.36
N GLU A 86 -15.59 7.24 -0.21
CA GLU A 86 -16.80 6.83 0.50
C GLU A 86 -17.62 8.04 0.98
N ARG A 87 -16.98 9.11 1.45
CA ARG A 87 -17.67 10.37 1.77
C ARG A 87 -18.28 10.99 0.51
N CYS A 88 -17.55 11.05 -0.60
CA CYS A 88 -18.06 11.56 -1.87
C CYS A 88 -19.26 10.76 -2.37
N LYS A 89 -19.18 9.42 -2.34
CA LYS A 89 -20.30 8.52 -2.69
C LYS A 89 -21.53 8.84 -1.83
N LYS A 90 -21.39 8.88 -0.50
CA LYS A 90 -22.48 9.21 0.44
C LYS A 90 -23.12 10.57 0.14
N THR A 91 -22.31 11.62 -0.05
CA THR A 91 -22.81 12.96 -0.38
C THR A 91 -23.50 12.98 -1.74
N ASN A 92 -22.99 12.23 -2.73
CA ASN A 92 -23.57 12.17 -4.06
C ASN A 92 -24.98 11.57 -4.03
N TYR A 93 -25.21 10.51 -3.23
CA TYR A 93 -26.56 9.98 -2.97
C TYR A 93 -27.47 10.99 -2.27
N GLY A 94 -26.94 11.79 -1.35
CA GLY A 94 -27.68 12.87 -0.66
C GLY A 94 -28.04 14.06 -1.56
N LEU A 95 -27.19 14.38 -2.54
CA LEU A 95 -27.43 15.46 -3.51
C LEU A 95 -28.39 15.02 -4.63
N HIS A 96 -28.33 13.77 -5.08
CA HIS A 96 -29.31 13.21 -6.03
C HIS A 96 -30.71 13.05 -5.43
N GLY A 97 -30.86 13.12 -4.10
CA GLY A 97 -32.15 13.22 -3.42
C GLY A 97 -32.75 14.63 -3.36
N ARG A 98 -32.06 15.67 -3.83
CA ARG A 98 -32.52 17.08 -3.76
C ARG A 98 -32.64 17.81 -5.10
N THR A 99 -32.37 17.18 -6.24
CA THR A 99 -32.52 17.79 -7.58
C THR A 99 -33.82 17.40 -8.30
N ARG A 100 -34.95 17.36 -7.57
CA ARG A 100 -36.31 17.26 -8.15
C ARG A 100 -37.24 18.41 -7.76
N SER A 101 -36.71 19.61 -7.60
CA SER A 101 -37.52 20.83 -7.67
C SER A 101 -36.72 21.92 -8.37
N VAL A 102 -36.66 21.84 -9.70
CA VAL A 102 -36.55 23.04 -10.52
C VAL A 102 -37.97 23.60 -10.59
N PRO A 103 -38.27 24.75 -9.99
CA PRO A 103 -39.51 25.45 -10.24
C PRO A 103 -39.38 26.14 -11.59
N THR A 104 -40.19 25.72 -12.56
CA THR A 104 -40.69 26.59 -13.63
C THR A 104 -42.04 27.13 -13.21
#